data_AF-U1PTK2-F1
#
_entry.id   AF-U1PTK2-F1
#
_cell.length_a   1.000
_cell.length_b   1.000
_cell.length_c   1.000
_cell.angle_alpha   90.00
_cell.angle_beta   90.00
_cell.angle_gamma   90.00
#
_symmetry.space_group_name_H-M   'P 1'
#
loop_
_entity.id
_entity.type
_entity.pdbx_description
1 polymer ?
#
loop_
_entity_poly.entity_id
_entity_poly.type
_entity_poly.pdbx_seq_one_letter_code
_entity_poly.pdbx_strand_id
1 'polypeptide(L)'
;MDEAPTYERLGEIVVIDEDDPERARAVADAIVASDVPCETVLKRASKVTGEYRVREWDRLAGESTETVHREYGHEFLLDPTVVYFSPRLATERHRVVEQVQPDERVLDMFAGVGPFAVPIASRGAAVVAVDANPAAIPYLRTNAGRNGVADRLDGGRGGRAEPRRRG
;
A
#
# COMPACT_ATOMS: atom_id res chain seq x y z
N MET A 1 10.94 -2.64 31.42
CA MET A 1 11.15 -3.78 30.51
C MET A 1 11.37 -3.14 29.17
N ASP A 2 12.60 -3.11 28.67
CA ASP A 2 12.90 -2.53 27.36
C ASP A 2 12.28 -3.43 26.30
N GLU A 3 11.14 -3.02 25.76
CA GLU A 3 10.46 -3.72 24.68
C GLU A 3 11.32 -3.63 23.42
N ALA A 4 11.61 -4.75 22.76
CA ALA A 4 12.42 -4.75 21.56
C ALA A 4 11.70 -3.92 20.47
N PRO A 5 12.42 -3.04 19.75
CA PRO A 5 11.82 -2.21 18.71
C PRO A 5 11.19 -3.13 17.66
N THR A 6 9.91 -2.88 17.36
CA THR A 6 9.19 -3.64 16.34
C THR A 6 9.39 -2.96 15.00
N TYR A 7 9.89 -3.70 14.01
CA TYR A 7 9.98 -3.23 12.64
C TYR A 7 9.04 -4.02 11.72
N GLU A 8 8.62 -3.37 10.64
CA GLU A 8 7.75 -3.94 9.61
C GLU A 8 8.42 -3.77 8.25
N ARG A 9 8.33 -4.76 7.37
CA ARG A 9 8.90 -4.69 6.02
C ARG A 9 7.81 -4.39 5.00
N LEU A 10 8.14 -3.52 4.06
CA LEU A 10 7.32 -3.16 2.92
C LEU A 10 8.21 -3.15 1.68
N GLY A 11 8.22 -4.24 0.93
CA GLY A 11 9.24 -4.46 -0.10
C GLY A 11 10.65 -4.36 0.48
N GLU A 12 11.44 -3.43 -0.06
CA GLU A 12 12.81 -3.14 0.36
C GLU A 12 12.90 -1.93 1.32
N ILE A 13 11.75 -1.49 1.84
CA ILE A 13 11.67 -0.50 2.91
C ILE A 13 11.50 -1.21 4.24
N VAL A 14 12.30 -0.82 5.23
CA VAL A 14 12.09 -1.19 6.63
C VAL A 14 11.49 -0.02 7.39
N VAL A 15 10.36 -0.27 8.06
CA VAL A 15 9.64 0.70 8.86
C VAL A 15 9.88 0.43 10.34
N ILE A 16 10.40 1.42 11.06
CA ILE A 16 10.64 1.40 12.51
C ILE A 16 9.50 2.13 13.23
N ASP A 17 9.02 1.51 14.32
CA ASP A 17 8.08 2.10 15.28
C ASP A 17 8.84 2.27 16.61
N GLU A 18 9.53 3.40 16.76
CA GLU A 18 10.37 3.74 17.92
C GLU A 18 10.30 5.26 18.15
N ASP A 19 9.91 5.66 19.36
CA ASP A 19 9.69 7.07 19.72
C ASP A 19 11.01 7.76 20.08
N ASP A 20 11.97 7.03 20.66
CA ASP A 20 13.27 7.58 21.03
C ASP A 20 14.16 7.78 19.79
N PRO A 21 14.57 9.02 19.45
CA PRO A 21 15.30 9.29 18.22
C PRO A 21 16.68 8.62 18.15
N GLU A 22 17.39 8.52 19.28
CA GLU A 22 18.73 7.93 19.33
C GLU A 22 18.65 6.42 19.12
N ARG A 23 17.68 5.77 19.76
CA ARG A 23 17.39 4.35 19.59
C ARG A 23 16.90 4.06 18.18
N ALA A 24 16.01 4.88 17.62
CA ALA A 24 15.56 4.73 16.23
C ALA A 24 16.75 4.79 15.25
N ARG A 25 17.69 5.72 15.48
CA ARG A 25 18.93 5.82 14.67
C ARG A 25 19.82 4.59 14.83
N ALA A 26 20.04 4.13 16.05
CA ALA A 26 20.82 2.93 16.31
C ALA A 26 20.22 1.67 15.66
N VAL A 27 18.89 1.54 15.69
CA VAL A 27 18.17 0.44 15.01
C VAL A 27 18.31 0.55 13.50
N ALA A 28 18.18 1.75 12.92
CA ALA A 28 18.36 1.98 11.49
C ALA A 28 19.78 1.60 11.03
N ASP A 29 20.81 2.03 11.78
CA ASP A 29 22.21 1.72 11.46
C ASP A 29 22.47 0.20 11.57
N ALA A 30 21.87 -0.46 12.55
CA ALA A 30 21.95 -1.92 12.70
C ALA A 30 21.27 -2.66 11.54
N ILE A 31 20.11 -2.18 11.05
CA ILE A 31 19.43 -2.74 9.87
C ILE A 31 20.31 -2.59 8.62
N VAL A 32 20.86 -1.39 8.38
CA VAL A 32 21.73 -1.11 7.23
C VAL A 32 23.00 -1.96 7.26
N ALA A 33 23.56 -2.22 8.44
CA ALA A 33 24.74 -3.07 8.60
C ALA A 33 24.43 -4.59 8.55
N SER A 34 23.15 -4.97 8.53
CA SER A 34 22.72 -6.37 8.52
C SER A 34 22.51 -6.90 7.09
N ASP A 35 22.32 -8.22 6.97
CA ASP A 35 21.99 -8.87 5.69
C ASP A 35 20.50 -8.73 5.30
N VAL A 36 19.72 -7.91 6.01
CA VAL A 36 18.31 -7.67 5.67
C VAL A 36 18.25 -6.89 4.35
N PRO A 37 17.56 -7.40 3.31
CA PRO A 37 17.38 -6.65 2.07
C PRO A 37 16.56 -5.39 2.34
N CYS A 38 17.26 -4.25 2.33
CA CYS A 38 16.74 -2.94 2.70
C CYS A 38 17.50 -1.86 1.91
N GLU A 39 16.77 -1.07 1.12
CA GLU A 39 17.32 0.13 0.47
C GLU A 39 17.08 1.39 1.31
N THR A 40 15.96 1.42 2.04
CA THR A 40 15.49 2.61 2.77
C THR A 40 14.94 2.23 4.14
N VAL A 41 15.30 3.02 5.15
CA VAL A 41 14.75 2.90 6.50
C VAL A 41 13.91 4.12 6.84
N LEU A 42 12.64 3.89 7.14
CA LEU A 42 11.68 4.92 7.56
C LEU A 42 11.30 4.72 9.02
N LYS A 43 11.16 5.81 9.76
CA LYS A 43 10.56 5.83 11.09
C LYS A 43 9.19 6.49 10.99
N ARG A 44 8.20 5.93 11.70
CA ARG A 44 6.87 6.54 11.84
C ARG A 44 6.99 7.82 12.65
N ALA A 45 6.71 8.97 12.02
CA ALA A 45 6.70 10.26 12.71
C ALA A 45 5.31 10.61 13.26
N SER A 46 4.25 9.98 12.73
CA SER A 46 2.88 10.21 13.19
C SER A 46 1.94 9.01 13.07
N LYS A 47 0.80 9.11 13.77
CA LYS A 47 -0.36 8.23 13.52
C LYS A 47 -0.91 8.48 12.12
N VAL A 48 -1.73 7.54 11.61
CA VAL A 48 -2.49 7.78 10.37
C VAL A 48 -3.45 8.94 10.56
N THR A 49 -3.33 9.99 9.76
CA THR A 49 -4.17 11.19 9.84
C THR A 49 -4.63 11.68 8.46
N GLY A 50 -5.48 12.70 8.46
CA GLY A 50 -5.93 13.37 7.23
C GLY A 50 -6.95 12.59 6.40
N GLU A 51 -7.46 13.25 5.36
CA GLU A 51 -8.45 12.71 4.42
C GLU A 51 -7.93 11.50 3.65
N TYR A 52 -6.65 11.51 3.27
CA TYR A 52 -6.02 10.44 2.49
C TYR A 52 -5.35 9.36 3.34
N ARG A 53 -5.49 9.44 4.68
CA ARG A 53 -4.98 8.42 5.61
C ARG A 53 -3.49 8.14 5.43
N VAL A 54 -2.71 9.17 5.14
CA VAL A 54 -1.25 9.09 5.03
C VAL A 54 -0.61 9.27 6.41
N ARG A 55 0.69 8.95 6.51
CA ARG A 55 1.52 9.16 7.69
C ARG A 55 2.68 10.08 7.33
N GLU A 56 3.19 10.76 8.35
CA GLU A 56 4.48 11.43 8.25
C GLU A 56 5.60 10.44 8.58
N TRP A 57 6.73 10.62 7.92
CA TRP A 57 7.86 9.70 7.96
C TRP A 57 9.17 10.46 8.17
N ASP A 58 9.99 9.98 9.10
CA ASP A 58 11.39 10.38 9.20
C ASP A 58 12.23 9.38 8.40
N ARG A 59 12.95 9.83 7.38
CA ARG A 59 13.86 8.97 6.61
C ARG A 59 15.22 8.89 7.30
N LEU A 60 15.57 7.70 7.78
CA LEU A 60 16.81 7.47 8.53
C LEU A 60 17.96 6.95 7.65
N ALA A 61 17.62 6.27 6.55
CA ALA A 61 18.56 5.80 5.54
C ALA A 61 17.88 5.65 4.17
N GLY A 62 18.66 5.65 3.10
CA GLY A 62 18.20 5.49 1.70
C GLY A 62 17.73 6.80 1.05
N GLU A 63 17.58 6.77 -0.27
CA GLU A 63 17.24 7.95 -1.09
C GLU A 63 15.84 7.89 -1.72
N SER A 64 15.27 6.69 -1.90
CA SER A 64 13.94 6.49 -2.50
C SER A 64 12.94 5.97 -1.47
N THR A 65 11.69 6.40 -1.58
CA THR A 65 10.56 5.89 -0.79
C THR A 65 9.59 5.05 -1.60
N GLU A 66 9.80 4.92 -2.91
CA GLU A 66 9.01 4.02 -3.75
C GLU A 66 9.57 2.59 -3.66
N THR A 67 8.69 1.61 -3.53
CA THR A 67 9.08 0.20 -3.42
C THR A 67 8.02 -0.74 -4.01
N VAL A 68 8.40 -2.01 -4.19
CA VAL A 68 7.49 -3.07 -4.63
C VAL A 68 7.24 -4.03 -3.48
N HIS A 69 6.01 -4.05 -2.97
CA HIS A 69 5.55 -5.04 -2.00
C HIS A 69 4.93 -6.24 -2.72
N ARG A 70 5.18 -7.45 -2.22
CA ARG A 70 4.65 -8.70 -2.79
C ARG A 70 3.80 -9.44 -1.77
N GLU A 71 2.60 -9.82 -2.17
CA GLU A 71 1.72 -10.68 -1.35
C GLU A 71 0.81 -11.53 -2.23
N TYR A 72 0.63 -12.79 -1.86
CA TYR A 72 -0.27 -13.75 -2.53
C TYR A 72 -0.13 -13.81 -4.07
N GLY A 73 1.10 -13.73 -4.57
CA GLY A 73 1.38 -13.81 -6.01
C GLY A 73 1.19 -12.50 -6.79
N HIS A 74 0.93 -11.40 -6.10
CA HIS A 74 0.77 -10.08 -6.70
C HIS A 74 1.86 -9.11 -6.28
N GLU A 75 2.20 -8.18 -7.17
CA GLU A 75 3.17 -7.11 -6.94
C GLU A 75 2.50 -5.75 -6.86
N PHE A 76 2.86 -4.94 -5.86
CA PHE A 76 2.31 -3.61 -5.62
C PHE A 76 3.44 -2.59 -5.54
N LEU A 77 3.62 -1.83 -6.61
CA LEU A 77 4.40 -0.60 -6.58
C LEU A 77 3.63 0.45 -5.77
N LEU A 78 4.31 1.09 -4.84
CA LEU A 78 3.75 2.11 -3.96
C LEU A 78 4.84 2.97 -3.34
N ASP A 79 4.46 4.15 -2.86
CA ASP A 79 5.27 4.96 -1.96
C ASP A 79 4.46 5.26 -0.67
N PRO A 80 4.87 4.71 0.50
CA PRO A 80 4.11 4.84 1.74
C PRO A 80 4.05 6.28 2.27
N THR A 81 4.82 7.21 1.71
CA THR A 81 4.78 8.64 2.06
C THR A 81 3.58 9.36 1.43
N VAL A 82 3.06 8.86 0.32
CA VAL A 82 1.95 9.49 -0.42
C VAL A 82 0.70 8.61 -0.52
N VAL A 83 0.79 7.31 -0.21
CA VAL A 83 -0.35 6.39 -0.18
C VAL A 83 -0.39 5.56 1.10
N TYR A 84 -1.60 5.20 1.52
CA TYR A 84 -1.79 4.24 2.61
C TYR A 84 -1.63 2.80 2.10
N PHE A 85 -0.81 2.01 2.78
CA PHE A 85 -0.71 0.57 2.59
C PHE A 85 -0.40 -0.13 3.92
N SER A 86 -0.97 -1.31 4.14
CA SER A 86 -0.65 -2.14 5.30
C SER A 86 -0.46 -3.60 4.88
N PRO A 87 0.76 -4.15 5.03
CA PRO A 87 1.05 -5.58 4.86
C PRO A 87 0.24 -6.47 5.83
N ARG A 88 -0.07 -5.98 7.03
CA ARG A 88 -0.81 -6.75 8.07
C ARG A 88 -2.20 -7.20 7.64
N LEU A 89 -2.79 -6.50 6.67
CA LEU A 89 -4.12 -6.82 6.15
C LEU A 89 -4.09 -7.88 5.04
N ALA A 90 -2.92 -8.37 4.62
CA ALA A 90 -2.78 -9.29 3.50
C ALA A 90 -3.64 -10.55 3.64
N THR A 91 -3.65 -11.19 4.83
CA THR A 91 -4.46 -12.39 5.09
C THR A 91 -5.96 -12.11 4.97
N GLU A 92 -6.42 -10.99 5.51
CA GLU A 92 -7.83 -10.62 5.42
C GLU A 92 -8.23 -10.26 3.98
N ARG A 93 -7.36 -9.58 3.25
CA ARG A 93 -7.54 -9.35 1.81
C ARG A 93 -7.69 -10.65 1.05
N HIS A 94 -6.79 -11.60 1.27
CA HIS A 94 -6.82 -12.88 0.59
C HIS A 94 -8.13 -13.64 0.87
N ARG A 95 -8.57 -13.67 2.13
CA ARG A 95 -9.84 -14.30 2.54
C ARG A 95 -11.05 -13.74 1.76
N VAL A 96 -11.08 -12.43 1.50
CA VAL A 96 -12.16 -11.79 0.71
C VAL A 96 -12.02 -12.15 -0.77
N VAL A 97 -10.81 -12.09 -1.32
CA VAL A 97 -10.53 -12.42 -2.73
C VAL A 97 -10.91 -13.87 -3.07
N GLU A 98 -10.70 -14.81 -2.15
CA GLU A 98 -11.07 -16.21 -2.32
C GLU A 98 -12.59 -16.45 -2.45
N GLN A 99 -13.42 -15.50 -2.02
CA GLN A 99 -14.88 -15.61 -2.13
C GLN A 99 -15.40 -15.13 -3.50
N VAL A 100 -14.63 -14.30 -4.20
CA VAL A 100 -14.99 -13.75 -5.51
C VAL A 100 -15.03 -14.84 -6.57
N GLN A 101 -16.09 -14.83 -7.37
CA GLN A 101 -16.23 -15.70 -8.54
C GLN A 101 -15.82 -14.98 -9.83
N PRO A 102 -15.37 -15.72 -10.87
CA PRO A 102 -15.17 -15.15 -12.20
C PRO A 102 -16.43 -14.45 -12.72
N ASP A 103 -16.25 -13.43 -13.56
CA ASP A 103 -17.33 -12.65 -14.19
C ASP A 103 -18.21 -11.80 -13.25
N GLU A 104 -17.90 -11.77 -11.95
CA GLU A 104 -18.54 -10.83 -11.01
C GLU A 104 -18.17 -9.38 -11.33
N ARG A 105 -19.02 -8.45 -10.86
CA ARG A 105 -18.77 -7.01 -10.94
C ARG A 105 -18.54 -6.46 -9.54
N VAL A 106 -17.33 -5.97 -9.29
CA VAL A 106 -16.92 -5.49 -7.97
C VAL A 106 -16.64 -4.00 -8.01
N LEU A 107 -17.09 -3.29 -6.97
CA LEU A 107 -16.73 -1.91 -6.71
C LEU A 107 -15.80 -1.86 -5.50
N ASP A 108 -14.56 -1.46 -5.71
CA ASP A 108 -13.60 -1.13 -4.64
C ASP A 108 -13.64 0.39 -4.40
N MET A 109 -14.28 0.81 -3.30
CA MET A 109 -14.53 2.23 -3.02
C MET A 109 -13.34 2.99 -2.43
N PHE A 110 -12.32 2.26 -1.95
CA PHE A 110 -11.15 2.82 -1.26
C PHE A 110 -9.91 2.06 -1.71
N ALA A 111 -9.73 2.01 -3.02
CA ALA A 111 -8.84 1.05 -3.65
C ALA A 111 -7.36 1.27 -3.33
N GLY A 112 -6.95 2.47 -2.93
CA GLY A 112 -5.55 2.83 -2.77
C GLY A 112 -4.76 2.43 -4.02
N VAL A 113 -3.68 1.67 -3.80
CA VAL A 113 -2.82 1.13 -4.88
C VAL A 113 -3.33 -0.19 -5.48
N GLY A 114 -4.53 -0.62 -5.09
CA GLY A 114 -5.22 -1.80 -5.61
C GLY A 114 -5.01 -3.14 -4.90
N PRO A 115 -4.72 -3.22 -3.58
CA PRO A 115 -4.45 -4.51 -2.95
C PRO A 115 -5.69 -5.42 -2.84
N PHE A 116 -6.91 -4.88 -2.99
CA PHE A 116 -8.12 -5.68 -3.24
C PHE A 116 -8.42 -5.76 -4.73
N ALA A 117 -8.50 -4.60 -5.41
CA ALA A 117 -8.90 -4.54 -6.82
C ALA A 117 -8.07 -5.44 -7.76
N VAL A 118 -6.74 -5.48 -7.61
CA VAL A 118 -5.87 -6.26 -8.49
C VAL A 118 -6.06 -7.77 -8.29
N PRO A 119 -6.00 -8.33 -7.06
CA PRO A 119 -6.28 -9.76 -6.86
C PRO A 119 -7.70 -10.15 -7.28
N ILE A 120 -8.70 -9.32 -7.03
CA ILE A 120 -10.09 -9.56 -7.46
C ILE A 120 -10.18 -9.63 -9.00
N ALA A 121 -9.55 -8.70 -9.71
CA ALA A 121 -9.51 -8.73 -11.17
C ALA A 121 -8.77 -9.97 -11.70
N SER A 122 -7.72 -10.43 -11.00
CA SER A 122 -6.98 -11.65 -11.38
C SER A 122 -7.82 -12.94 -11.27
N ARG A 123 -8.89 -12.92 -10.48
CA ARG A 123 -9.89 -14.02 -10.38
C ARG A 123 -10.88 -14.03 -11.54
N GLY A 124 -10.79 -13.06 -12.46
CA GLY A 124 -11.66 -12.96 -13.63
C GLY A 124 -12.86 -12.04 -13.45
N ALA A 125 -12.96 -11.32 -12.32
CA ALA A 125 -14.02 -10.33 -12.10
C ALA A 125 -13.71 -9.01 -12.83
N ALA A 126 -14.76 -8.26 -13.18
CA ALA A 126 -14.66 -6.89 -13.65
C ALA A 126 -14.71 -5.92 -12.46
N VAL A 127 -13.68 -5.09 -12.32
CA VAL A 127 -13.49 -4.24 -11.14
C VAL A 127 -13.55 -2.77 -11.51
N VAL A 128 -14.37 -2.02 -10.80
CA VAL A 128 -14.29 -0.56 -10.75
C VAL A 128 -13.62 -0.19 -9.43
N ALA A 129 -12.50 0.51 -9.51
CA ALA A 129 -11.69 0.88 -8.36
C ALA A 129 -11.60 2.40 -8.27
N VAL A 130 -12.00 2.94 -7.12
CA VAL A 130 -11.97 4.38 -6.87
C VAL A 130 -11.22 4.69 -5.58
N ASP A 131 -10.52 5.82 -5.59
CA ASP A 131 -9.89 6.34 -4.38
C ASP A 131 -9.96 7.88 -4.37
N ALA A 132 -10.08 8.46 -3.17
CA ALA A 132 -10.09 9.90 -2.98
C ALA A 132 -8.70 10.52 -3.17
N ASN A 133 -7.65 9.76 -2.81
CA ASN A 133 -6.27 10.17 -2.95
C ASN A 133 -5.84 10.11 -4.43
N PRO A 134 -5.62 11.26 -5.10
CA PRO A 134 -5.23 11.26 -6.51
C PRO A 134 -3.85 10.61 -6.74
N ALA A 135 -2.96 10.59 -5.73
CA ALA A 135 -1.66 9.93 -5.84
C ALA A 135 -1.77 8.40 -5.93
N ALA A 136 -2.87 7.82 -5.44
CA ALA A 136 -3.07 6.37 -5.46
C ALA A 136 -3.46 5.84 -6.85
N ILE A 137 -4.14 6.64 -7.67
CA ILE A 137 -4.67 6.20 -8.98
C ILE A 137 -3.55 5.83 -9.98
N PRO A 138 -2.44 6.59 -10.11
CA PRO A 138 -1.30 6.17 -10.92
C PRO A 138 -0.70 4.83 -10.49
N TYR A 139 -0.55 4.61 -9.17
CA TYR A 139 -0.06 3.34 -8.63
C TYR A 139 -1.03 2.19 -8.93
N LEU A 140 -2.34 2.39 -8.70
CA LEU A 140 -3.38 1.41 -9.02
C LEU A 140 -3.31 0.95 -10.48
N ARG A 141 -3.23 1.89 -11.42
CA ARG A 141 -3.15 1.58 -12.87
C ARG A 141 -1.85 0.86 -13.21
N THR A 142 -0.74 1.31 -12.65
CA THR A 142 0.57 0.67 -12.82
C THR A 142 0.55 -0.76 -12.29
N ASN A 143 -0.04 -0.98 -11.12
CA ASN A 143 -0.16 -2.30 -10.50
C ASN A 143 -1.10 -3.21 -11.28
N ALA A 144 -2.21 -2.69 -11.82
CA ALA A 144 -3.06 -3.46 -12.73
C ALA A 144 -2.26 -3.96 -13.96
N GLY A 145 -1.39 -3.11 -14.53
CA GLY A 145 -0.50 -3.49 -15.62
C GLY A 145 0.56 -4.53 -15.21
N ARG A 146 1.25 -4.30 -14.09
CA ARG A 146 2.27 -5.23 -13.55
C ARG A 146 1.72 -6.63 -13.29
N ASN A 147 0.44 -6.73 -12.91
CA ASN A 147 -0.23 -7.99 -12.61
C ASN A 147 -1.05 -8.53 -13.80
N GLY A 148 -1.01 -7.90 -14.97
CA GLY A 148 -1.67 -8.39 -16.18
C GLY A 148 -3.20 -8.34 -16.14
N VAL A 149 -3.79 -7.44 -15.36
CA VAL A 149 -5.25 -7.32 -15.16
C VAL A 149 -5.83 -5.97 -15.58
N ALA A 150 -5.05 -5.16 -16.31
CA ALA A 150 -5.44 -3.82 -16.75
C ALA A 150 -6.71 -3.81 -17.64
N ASP A 151 -7.01 -4.91 -18.32
CA ASP A 151 -8.21 -5.11 -19.15
C ASP A 151 -9.49 -5.31 -18.32
N ARG A 152 -9.35 -5.70 -17.05
CA ARG A 152 -10.46 -6.01 -16.13
C ARG A 152 -10.68 -4.96 -15.04
N LEU A 153 -9.84 -3.93 -14.98
CA LEU A 153 -9.85 -2.94 -13.91
C LEU A 153 -9.96 -1.53 -14.48
N ASP A 154 -11.06 -0.84 -14.17
CA ASP A 154 -11.24 0.60 -14.43
C ASP A 154 -10.94 1.39 -13.15
N GLY A 155 -9.84 2.15 -13.17
CA GLY A 155 -9.33 2.92 -12.04
C GLY A 155 -9.57 4.43 -12.20
N GLY A 156 -10.30 5.04 -11.26
CA GLY A 156 -10.66 6.46 -11.32
C GLY A 156 -10.67 7.17 -9.97
N ARG A 157 -10.69 8.50 -9.96
CA ARG A 157 -10.80 9.29 -8.72
C ARG A 157 -12.22 9.20 -8.16
N GLY A 158 -12.35 8.83 -6.89
CA GLY A 158 -13.58 8.89 -6.12
C GLY A 158 -13.73 10.23 -5.42
N GLY A 159 -14.90 10.86 -5.51
CA GLY A 159 -15.31 12.01 -4.69
C GLY A 159 -16.70 11.77 -4.14
N ARG A 160 -17.19 12.59 -3.20
CA ARG A 160 -18.62 12.59 -2.84
C ARG A 160 -19.44 12.62 -4.14
N ALA A 161 -20.39 11.69 -4.28
CA ALA A 161 -21.25 11.63 -5.44
C ALA A 161 -21.96 12.98 -5.60
N GLU A 162 -21.47 13.79 -6.53
CA GLU A 162 -22.23 14.94 -6.99
C GLU A 162 -23.37 14.39 -7.85
N PRO A 163 -24.64 14.77 -7.60
CA PRO A 163 -25.76 14.14 -8.26
C PRO A 163 -25.60 14.35 -9.76
N ARG A 164 -25.39 13.25 -10.50
CA ARG A 164 -25.39 13.29 -11.95
C ARG A 164 -26.77 13.74 -12.39
N ARG A 165 -26.89 15.01 -12.81
CA ARG A 165 -28.08 15.46 -13.54
C ARG A 165 -28.12 14.65 -14.83
N ARG A 166 -29.08 13.73 -14.93
CA ARG A 166 -29.48 13.16 -16.22
C ARG A 166 -30.06 14.31 -17.03
N GLY A 167 -29.38 14.67 -18.12
CA GLY A 167 -29.93 15.44 -19.22
C GLY A 167 -30.26 14.49 -20.37
#